data_AF-A0A1I3PQH5-F1
#
_entry.id   AF-A0A1I3PQH5-F1
#
_cell.length_a   1.000
_cell.length_b   1.000
_cell.length_c   1.000
_cell.angle_alpha   90.00
_cell.angle_beta   90.00
_cell.angle_gamma   90.00
#
_symmetry.space_group_name_H-M   'P 1'
#
loop_
_entity.id
_entity.type
_entity.pdbx_description
1 polymer ?
#
loop_
_entity_poly.entity_id
_entity_poly.type
_entity_poly.pdbx_seq_one_letter_code
_entity_poly.pdbx_strand_id
1 'polypeptide(L)' 'MKWGAILGISLIVGLLIAMEWNTLCRSSWKTRVAYAVLVLTGWFIAILLVHNPDLPGMTQVLEVIYKPITTFLKIN' A
#
# COMPACT_ATOMS: atom_id res chain seq x y z
N MET A 1 16.81 15.08 2.53
CA MET A 1 17.26 14.21 1.42
C MET A 1 16.31 13.03 1.31
N LYS A 2 15.77 12.74 0.11
CA LYS A 2 14.74 11.70 -0.12
C LYS A 2 15.12 10.32 0.45
N TRP A 3 16.42 10.02 0.52
CA TRP A 3 17.00 8.80 1.11
C TRP A 3 16.68 8.57 2.59
N GLY A 4 16.55 9.63 3.40
CA GLY A 4 16.21 9.48 4.82
C GLY A 4 14.78 8.98 5.04
N ALA A 5 13.84 9.42 4.19
CA ALA A 5 12.46 8.95 4.23
C ALA A 5 12.37 7.48 3.81
N ILE A 6 13.09 7.07 2.76
CA ILE A 6 13.13 5.68 2.28
C ILE A 6 13.70 4.75 3.36
N LEU A 7 14.79 5.16 4.02
CA LEU A 7 15.38 4.40 5.13
C LEU A 7 14.41 4.26 6.30
N GLY A 8 13.72 5.34 6.68
CA GLY A 8 12.71 5.31 7.74
C GLY A 8 11.57 4.35 7.43
N ILE A 9 11.04 4.40 6.20
CA ILE A 9 9.97 3.51 5.74
C ILE A 9 10.42 2.05 5.78
N SER A 10 11.60 1.73 5.24
CA SER A 10 12.13 0.36 5.25
C SER A 10 12.38 -0.16 6.67
N LEU A 11 12.80 0.71 7.60
CA LEU A 11 13.01 0.34 9.00
C LEU A 11 11.67 0.03 9.71
N ILE A 12 10.63 0.83 9.46
CA ILE A 12 9.27 0.57 9.98
C ILE A 12 8.71 -0.73 9.40
N VAL A 13 8.87 -0.97 8.10
CA VAL A 13 8.43 -2.21 7.44
C VAL A 13 9.17 -3.42 8.00
N GLY A 14 10.49 -3.31 8.22
CA GLY A 14 11.28 -4.36 8.87
C GLY A 14 10.79 -4.68 10.28
N LEU A 15 10.44 -3.66 11.08
CA LEU A 15 9.87 -3.83 12.41
C LEU A 15 8.49 -4.51 12.37
N LEU A 16 7.62 -4.12 11.44
CA LEU A 16 6.33 -4.77 11.23
C LEU A 16 6.50 -6.26 10.92
N ILE A 17 7.37 -6.58 9.95
CA ILE A 17 7.67 -7.97 9.59
C ILE A 17 8.21 -8.74 10.80
N ALA A 18 9.13 -8.15 11.58
CA ALA A 18 9.71 -8.82 12.75
C ALA A 18 8.68 -9.09 13.85
N MET A 19 7.78 -8.14 14.11
CA MET A 19 6.70 -8.32 15.09
C MET A 19 5.68 -9.37 14.63
N GLU A 20 5.26 -9.31 13.37
CA GLU A 20 4.29 -10.25 12.82
C GLU A 20 4.89 -11.61 12.48
N TRP A 21 6.21 -11.74 12.34
CA TRP A 21 6.88 -13.02 12.10
C TRP A 21 6.50 -14.07 13.15
N ASN A 22 6.42 -13.68 14.43
CA ASN A 22 6.04 -14.59 15.51
C ASN A 22 4.59 -15.08 15.37
N THR A 23 3.70 -14.19 14.93
CA THR A 23 2.27 -14.47 14.70
C THR A 23 2.05 -15.29 13.42
N LEU A 24 2.79 -14.99 12.36
CA LEU A 24 2.77 -15.65 11.06
C LEU A 24 3.42 -17.04 11.09
N CYS A 25 4.37 -17.26 12.00
CA CYS A 25 4.98 -18.57 12.20
C CYS A 25 3.93 -19.61 12.63
N ARG A 26 2.94 -19.20 13.44
CA ARG A 26 1.78 -20.01 13.85
C ARG A 26 0.68 -20.14 12.80
N SER A 27 0.75 -19.38 11.70
CA SER A 27 -0.32 -19.30 10.71
C SER A 27 -0.05 -20.11 9.44
N SER A 28 -1.12 -20.37 8.69
CA SER A 28 -1.07 -21.13 7.43
C SER A 28 -0.25 -20.42 6.35
N TRP A 29 0.30 -21.19 5.39
CA TRP A 29 1.09 -20.63 4.29
C TRP A 29 0.33 -19.56 3.50
N LYS A 30 -0.99 -19.72 3.33
CA LYS A 30 -1.87 -18.76 2.64
C LYS A 30 -1.87 -17.40 3.34
N THR A 31 -1.89 -17.39 4.66
CA THR A 31 -1.87 -16.17 5.47
C THR A 31 -0.53 -15.46 5.37
N ARG A 32 0.58 -16.22 5.28
CA ARG A 32 1.92 -15.65 5.05
C ARG A 32 2.02 -14.95 3.70
N VAL A 33 1.46 -15.54 2.65
CA VAL A 33 1.41 -14.91 1.32
C VAL A 33 0.54 -13.66 1.33
N ALA A 34 -0.65 -13.72 1.93
CA ALA A 34 -1.53 -12.55 2.03
C ALA A 34 -0.85 -11.39 2.76
N TYR A 35 -0.17 -11.68 3.87
CA TYR A 35 0.61 -10.68 4.60
C TYR A 35 1.74 -10.10 3.76
N ALA A 36 2.53 -10.94 3.10
CA ALA A 36 3.64 -10.49 2.25
C ALA A 36 3.15 -9.58 1.13
N VAL A 37 2.02 -9.91 0.48
CA VAL A 37 1.42 -9.07 -0.57
C VAL A 37 0.96 -7.73 0.00
N LEU A 38 0.33 -7.71 1.17
CA LEU A 38 -0.09 -6.48 1.86
C LEU A 38 1.10 -5.58 2.23
N VAL A 39 2.15 -6.15 2.80
CA VAL A 39 3.35 -5.41 3.16
C VAL A 39 4.07 -4.87 1.92
N LEU A 40 4.23 -5.69 0.89
CA LEU A 40 4.88 -5.27 -0.36
C LEU A 40 4.11 -4.15 -1.06
N THR A 41 2.78 -4.25 -1.12
CA THR A 41 1.93 -3.22 -1.73
C THR A 41 1.99 -1.91 -0.94
N GLY A 42 1.89 -1.97 0.39
CA GLY A 42 2.04 -0.79 1.26
C GLY A 42 3.41 -0.14 1.13
N TRP A 43 4.49 -0.93 1.11
CA TRP A 43 5.86 -0.43 0.94
C TRP A 43 6.06 0.22 -0.42
N PHE A 44 5.55 -0.39 -1.49
CA PHE A 44 5.62 0.15 -2.84
C PHE A 44 4.90 1.50 -2.96
N ILE A 45 3.69 1.61 -2.39
CA ILE A 45 2.93 2.86 -2.35
C ILE A 45 3.69 3.94 -1.56
N ALA A 46 4.30 3.58 -0.42
CA ALA A 46 5.08 4.50 0.38
C ALA A 46 6.31 5.03 -0.39
N ILE A 47 7.01 4.19 -1.16
CA ILE A 47 8.12 4.61 -2.00
C ILE A 47 7.66 5.55 -3.12
N LEU A 48 6.51 5.26 -3.75
CA LEU A 48 5.93 6.11 -4.78
C LEU A 48 5.59 7.51 -4.24
N LEU A 49 5.00 7.58 -3.04
CA LEU A 49 4.70 8.85 -2.35
C LEU A 49 5.95 9.68 -2.05
N VAL A 50 7.08 9.04 -1.71
CA VAL A 50 8.35 9.76 -1.50
C VAL A 50 8.90 10.35 -2.79
N HIS A 51 8.67 9.69 -3.93
CA HIS A 51 9.12 10.19 -5.23
C HIS A 51 8.23 11.30 -5.76
N ASN A 52 6.91 11.10 -5.69
CA ASN A 52 5.86 12.02 -6.13
C ASN A 52 4.82 12.16 -5.01
N PRO A 53 4.89 13.24 -4.19
CA PRO A 53 3.95 13.45 -3.09
C PRO A 53 2.53 13.78 -3.56
N ASP A 54 2.37 14.25 -4.79
CA ASP A 54 1.07 14.54 -5.43
C ASP A 54 0.45 13.30 -6.10
N LEU A 55 0.90 12.08 -5.75
CA LEU A 55 0.24 10.87 -6.22
C LEU A 55 -1.22 10.91 -5.79
N PRO A 56 -2.18 10.73 -6.73
CA PRO A 56 -3.58 10.75 -6.37
C PRO A 56 -3.84 9.67 -5.34
N GLY A 57 -4.42 10.05 -4.20
CA GLY A 57 -4.72 9.11 -3.12
C GLY A 57 -5.65 7.99 -3.62
N MET A 58 -5.74 6.88 -2.88
CA MET A 58 -6.67 5.79 -3.23
C MET A 58 -8.09 6.29 -3.52
N THR A 59 -8.55 7.31 -2.80
CA THR A 59 -9.82 8.00 -3.02
C THR A 59 -9.91 8.70 -4.38
N GLN A 60 -8.84 9.36 -4.83
CA GLN A 60 -8.81 10.02 -6.16
C GLN A 60 -8.67 9.01 -7.30
N VAL A 61 -7.96 7.89 -7.08
CA VAL A 61 -7.92 6.78 -8.04
C VAL A 61 -9.30 6.15 -8.21
N LEU A 62 -10.01 5.93 -7.10
CA LEU A 62 -11.41 5.49 -7.14
C LEU A 62 -12.28 6.51 -7.86
N GLU A 63 -12.08 7.80 -7.63
CA GLU A 63 -12.81 8.85 -8.33
C GLU A 63 -12.62 8.77 -9.85
N VAL A 64 -11.39 8.53 -10.35
CA VAL A 64 -11.12 8.34 -11.78
C VAL A 64 -11.79 7.09 -12.34
N ILE A 65 -11.77 5.97 -11.61
CA ILE A 65 -12.40 4.70 -12.03
C ILE A 65 -13.93 4.80 -12.05
N TYR A 66 -14.50 5.49 -11.06
CA TYR A 66 -15.95 5.65 -10.91
C TYR A 66 -16.51 6.85 -11.69
N LYS A 67 -15.67 7.79 -12.15
CA LYS A 67 -16.06 8.92 -13.00
C LYS A 67 -16.83 8.49 -14.27
N PRO A 68 -16.39 7.50 -15.07
CA PRO A 68 -17.16 7.03 -16.22
C PRO A 68 -18.50 6.45 -15.79
N ILE A 69 -18.54 5.64 -14.72
CA ILE A 69 -19.78 5.00 -14.22
C ILE A 69 -20.80 6.04 -13.78
N THR A 70 -20.38 7.04 -13.01
CA THR A 70 -21.24 8.16 -12.58
C THR A 70 -21.69 9.03 -13.75
N THR A 71 -20.88 9.16 -14.81
CA THR A 71 -21.24 9.86 -16.04
C THR A 71 -22.33 9.09 -16.81
N PHE A 72 -22.21 7.76 -16.93
CA PHE A 72 -23.26 6.93 -17.55
C PHE A 72 -24.56 6.91 -16.74
N LEU A 73 -24.47 6.91 -15.41
CA LEU A 73 -25.64 6.92 -14.51
C LEU A 73 -26.38 8.26 -14.47
N LYS A 74 -25.71 9.38 -14.75
CA LYS A 74 -26.32 10.73 -14.82
C LYS A 74 -27.05 11.01 -16.14
N ILE A 75 -27.02 10.10 -17.12
CA ILE A 75 -27.60 10.28 -18.47
C ILE A 75 -29.03 9.72 -18.59
N ASN A 76 -29.75 9.54 -17.47
CA ASN A 76 -31.19 9.24 -17.46
C ASN A 76 -31.93 10.16 -16.49
#